data_AF-A0A0E4GCZ9-F1
#
_entry.id   AF-A0A0E4GCZ9-F1
#
_cell.length_a   1.000
_cell.length_b   1.000
_cell.length_c   1.000
_cell.angle_alpha   90.00
_cell.angle_beta   90.00
_cell.angle_gamma   90.00
#
_symmetry.space_group_name_H-M   'P 1'
#
loop_
_entity.id
_entity.type
_entity.pdbx_description
1 polymer ?
#
loop_
_entity_poly.entity_id
_entity_poly.type
_entity_poly.pdbx_seq_one_letter_code
_entity_poly.pdbx_strand_id
1 'polypeptide(L)'
;MKKKLLALINEYNGNHGMLTACQMAMQQLYPQLKLRWSRIYGSRWAFLEGNSDDYVPLNPTRIRINNEYGLCIDNADVITASELEDISQSLKECLAYEACRR
;
A
#
# COMPACT_ATOMS: atom_id res chain seq x y z
N MET A 1 -9.43 -10.96 5.79
CA MET A 1 -9.86 -9.64 5.25
C MET A 1 -9.52 -9.47 3.77
N LYS A 2 -8.41 -10.06 3.32
CA LYS A 2 -7.95 -10.25 1.93
C LYS A 2 -9.00 -10.16 0.80
N LYS A 3 -10.06 -10.99 0.82
CA LYS A 3 -11.06 -11.02 -0.27
C LYS A 3 -11.76 -9.67 -0.51
N LYS A 4 -12.05 -8.91 0.54
CA LYS A 4 -12.70 -7.59 0.43
C LYS A 4 -11.76 -6.55 -0.18
N LEU A 5 -10.50 -6.53 0.27
CA LEU A 5 -9.47 -5.65 -0.26
C LEU A 5 -9.25 -5.90 -1.76
N LEU A 6 -9.09 -7.16 -2.16
CA LEU A 6 -8.92 -7.53 -3.57
C LEU A 6 -10.12 -7.13 -4.44
N ALA A 7 -11.34 -7.30 -3.93
CA ALA A 7 -12.55 -6.90 -4.66
C ALA A 7 -12.59 -5.39 -4.93
N LEU A 8 -12.29 -4.56 -3.91
CA LEU A 8 -12.24 -3.10 -4.06
C LEU A 8 -11.11 -2.65 -4.98
N ILE A 9 -9.93 -3.27 -4.89
CA ILE A 9 -8.82 -2.96 -5.81
C ILE A 9 -9.24 -3.22 -7.25
N ASN A 10 -9.88 -4.36 -7.54
CA ASN A 10 -10.34 -4.68 -8.89
C ASN A 10 -11.41 -3.71 -9.39
N GLU A 11 -12.32 -3.28 -8.51
CA GLU A 11 -13.34 -2.29 -8.83
C GLU A 11 -12.72 -0.94 -9.20
N TYR A 12 -11.80 -0.43 -8.38
CA TYR A 12 -11.13 0.85 -8.64
C TYR A 12 -10.15 0.79 -9.81
N ASN A 13 -9.48 -0.34 -10.03
CA ASN A 13 -8.52 -0.50 -11.13
C ASN A 13 -9.17 -0.39 -12.52
N GLY A 14 -10.48 -0.60 -12.64
CA GLY A 14 -11.21 -0.39 -13.90
C GLY A 14 -11.23 1.08 -14.35
N ASN A 15 -11.15 2.01 -13.40
CA ASN A 15 -11.26 3.45 -13.64
C ASN A 15 -10.00 4.25 -13.24
N HIS A 16 -9.11 3.64 -12.48
CA HIS A 16 -7.90 4.23 -11.93
C HIS A 16 -6.70 3.31 -12.19
N GLY A 17 -5.48 3.86 -12.21
CA GLY A 17 -4.27 3.04 -12.23
C GLY A 17 -4.17 2.17 -10.97
N MET A 18 -3.48 1.04 -11.07
CA MET A 18 -3.42 0.02 -10.02
C MET A 18 -2.98 0.54 -8.65
N LEU A 19 -2.01 1.46 -8.60
CA LEU A 19 -1.52 2.03 -7.35
C LEU A 19 -2.57 2.93 -6.67
N THR A 20 -3.25 3.76 -7.45
CA THR A 20 -4.37 4.59 -6.98
C THR A 20 -5.55 3.73 -6.55
N ALA A 21 -5.84 2.63 -7.26
CA ALA A 21 -6.85 1.66 -6.85
C ALA A 21 -6.52 1.02 -5.49
N CYS A 22 -5.25 0.67 -5.26
CA CYS A 22 -4.78 0.20 -3.96
C CYS A 22 -4.92 1.26 -2.88
N GLN A 23 -4.56 2.52 -3.18
CA GLN A 23 -4.72 3.65 -2.25
C GLN A 23 -6.18 3.82 -1.81
N MET A 24 -7.11 3.88 -2.78
CA MET A 24 -8.54 4.08 -2.51
C MET A 24 -9.13 2.91 -1.72
N ALA A 25 -8.83 1.68 -2.11
CA ALA A 25 -9.31 0.50 -1.39
C ALA A 25 -8.80 0.46 0.07
N MET A 26 -7.53 0.83 0.29
CA MET A 26 -6.95 0.92 1.62
C MET A 26 -7.59 2.03 2.46
N GLN A 27 -7.79 3.23 1.90
CA GLN A 27 -8.46 4.33 2.59
C GLN A 27 -9.92 4.02 2.93
N GLN A 28 -10.62 3.23 2.09
CA GLN A 28 -11.99 2.85 2.37
C GLN A 28 -12.09 1.78 3.48
N LEU A 29 -11.21 0.78 3.49
CA LEU A 29 -11.23 -0.28 4.49
C LEU A 29 -10.62 0.16 5.83
N TYR A 30 -9.64 1.05 5.77
CA TYR A 30 -8.88 1.52 6.92
C TYR A 30 -8.71 3.04 6.86
N PRO A 31 -9.81 3.82 7.02
CA PRO A 31 -9.76 5.27 6.92
C PRO A 31 -8.84 5.91 7.96
N GLN A 32 -8.63 5.24 9.10
CA GLN A 32 -7.70 5.68 10.14
C GLN A 32 -6.22 5.37 9.84
N LEU A 33 -5.90 4.55 8.84
CA LEU A 33 -4.50 4.27 8.49
C LEU A 33 -3.88 5.46 7.75
N LYS A 34 -2.78 5.96 8.30
CA LYS A 34 -1.91 6.93 7.65
C LYS A 34 -0.89 6.17 6.82
N LEU A 35 -1.14 6.12 5.52
CA LEU A 35 -0.36 5.32 4.58
C LEU A 35 0.19 6.15 3.44
N ARG A 36 1.42 5.81 3.05
CA ARG A 36 2.17 6.46 1.97
C ARG A 36 2.84 5.42 1.09
N TRP A 37 2.55 5.48 -0.19
CA TRP A 37 3.28 4.74 -1.20
C TRP A 37 4.64 5.36 -1.44
N SER A 38 5.61 4.51 -1.69
CA SER A 38 6.97 4.90 -2.00
C SER A 38 7.50 4.12 -3.19
N ARG A 39 8.24 4.80 -4.05
CA ARG A 39 9.05 4.17 -5.08
C ARG A 39 10.42 3.81 -4.51
N ILE A 40 10.88 2.59 -4.79
CA ILE A 40 12.13 2.05 -4.29
C ILE A 40 13.21 2.17 -5.38
N TYR A 41 14.32 2.82 -5.04
CA TYR A 41 15.50 2.98 -5.87
C TYR A 41 16.72 2.44 -5.12
N GLY A 42 17.07 1.18 -5.38
CA GLY A 42 18.10 0.47 -4.60
C GLY A 42 17.69 0.39 -3.12
N SER A 43 18.35 1.16 -2.26
CA SER A 43 18.02 1.27 -0.83
C SER A 43 17.15 2.48 -0.47
N ARG A 44 16.90 3.40 -1.41
CA ARG A 44 16.16 4.65 -1.17
C ARG A 44 14.67 4.45 -1.41
N TRP A 45 13.86 5.02 -0.53
CA TRP A 45 12.40 5.04 -0.63
C TRP A 45 11.98 6.49 -0.83
N ALA A 46 11.43 6.79 -2.01
CA ALA A 46 10.96 8.12 -2.37
C ALA A 46 9.43 8.15 -2.32
N PHE A 47 8.85 9.18 -1.74
CA PHE A 47 7.39 9.35 -1.71
C PHE A 47 6.80 9.30 -3.12
N LEU A 48 5.66 8.63 -3.27
CA LEU A 48 4.95 8.50 -4.53
C LEU A 48 3.51 9.02 -4.42
N GLU A 49 2.73 8.49 -3.48
CA GLU A 49 1.30 8.79 -3.33
C GLU A 49 0.85 8.54 -1.88
N GLY A 50 -0.26 9.15 -1.45
CA GLY A 50 -0.87 8.90 -0.14
C GLY A 50 -0.79 10.10 0.80
N ASN A 51 -0.92 9.84 2.10
CA ASN A 51 -1.06 10.90 3.10
C ASN A 51 0.23 11.71 3.21
N SER A 52 0.25 12.94 2.72
CA SER A 52 1.41 13.84 2.79
C SER A 52 1.34 14.75 4.02
N ASP A 53 1.05 14.19 5.20
CA ASP A 53 1.12 15.01 6.42
C ASP A 53 2.55 15.54 6.56
N ASP A 54 2.69 16.83 6.91
CA ASP A 54 3.99 17.51 7.10
C ASP A 54 4.88 16.84 8.15
N TYR A 55 4.30 15.91 8.92
CA TYR A 55 4.99 15.11 9.92
C TYR A 55 5.32 13.72 9.37
N VAL A 56 6.55 13.55 8.89
CA VAL A 56 7.10 12.22 8.61
C VAL A 56 7.46 11.60 9.97
N PRO A 57 6.75 10.56 10.44
CA PRO A 57 7.13 9.91 11.70
C PRO A 57 8.55 9.36 11.60
N LEU A 58 9.25 9.35 12.74
CA LEU A 58 10.64 8.91 12.84
C LEU A 58 10.81 7.44 12.42
N ASN A 59 9.83 6.58 12.72
CA ASN A 59 9.91 5.12 12.50
C ASN A 59 8.61 4.56 11.89
N PRO A 60 8.31 4.83 10.60
CA PRO A 60 7.17 4.22 9.93
C PRO A 60 7.42 2.72 9.70
N THR A 61 6.36 1.92 9.78
CA THR A 61 6.41 0.52 9.35
C THR A 61 6.53 0.47 7.82
N ARG A 62 7.64 -0.06 7.32
CA ARG A 62 7.92 -0.16 5.88
C ARG A 62 7.68 -1.57 5.40
N ILE A 63 6.81 -1.73 4.41
CA ILE A 63 6.52 -3.00 3.76
C ILE A 63 7.00 -2.90 2.33
N ARG A 64 8.00 -3.72 1.98
CA ARG A 64 8.43 -3.86 0.59
C ARG A 64 7.41 -4.72 -0.14
N ILE A 65 6.75 -4.13 -1.14
CA ILE A 65 5.76 -4.83 -1.96
C ILE A 65 6.48 -5.56 -3.09
N ASN A 66 7.31 -4.85 -3.86
CA ASN A 66 8.15 -5.46 -4.88
C ASN A 66 9.49 -4.70 -5.00
N ASN A 67 10.17 -4.79 -6.15
CA ASN A 67 11.44 -4.09 -6.36
C ASN A 67 11.27 -2.60 -6.69
N GLU A 68 10.08 -2.19 -7.15
CA GLU A 68 9.80 -0.81 -7.54
C GLU A 68 8.97 -0.06 -6.49
N TYR A 69 8.12 -0.75 -5.74
CA TYR A 69 7.14 -0.14 -4.85
C TYR A 69 7.24 -0.68 -3.42
N GLY A 70 7.01 0.23 -2.48
CA GLY A 70 6.87 -0.04 -1.08
C GLY A 70 5.73 0.78 -0.46
N LEU A 71 5.26 0.32 0.69
CA LEU A 71 4.24 0.98 1.47
C LEU A 71 4.84 1.38 2.83
N CYS A 72 4.64 2.63 3.22
CA CYS A 72 4.95 3.14 4.54
C CYS A 72 3.65 3.34 5.31
N ILE A 73 3.57 2.78 6.53
CA ILE A 73 2.44 2.95 7.44
C ILE A 73 2.95 3.68 8.68
N ASP A 74 2.40 4.86 8.90
CA ASP A 74 2.86 5.80 9.91
C ASP A 74 2.31 5.49 11.31
N ASN A 75 1.15 4.83 11.39
CA ASN A 75 0.46 4.43 12.62
C ASN A 75 0.07 2.94 12.59
N ALA A 76 1.05 2.06 12.40
CA ALA A 76 0.79 0.62 12.27
C ALA A 76 0.21 -0.02 13.55
N ASP A 77 0.25 0.67 14.68
CA ASP A 77 -0.36 0.29 15.96
C ASP A 77 -1.89 0.22 15.92
N VAL A 78 -2.54 0.85 14.93
CA VAL A 78 -4.00 0.83 14.77
C VAL A 78 -4.53 -0.44 14.10
N ILE A 79 -3.64 -1.31 13.61
CA ILE A 79 -3.99 -2.60 13.01
C ILE A 79 -3.22 -3.73 13.68
N THR A 80 -3.79 -4.92 13.67
CA THR A 80 -3.15 -6.12 14.21
C THR A 80 -2.03 -6.61 13.28
N ALA A 81 -1.08 -7.39 13.83
CA ALA A 81 -0.03 -8.02 13.03
C ALA A 81 -0.61 -8.94 11.93
N SER A 82 -1.72 -9.63 12.21
CA SER A 82 -2.40 -10.48 11.23
C SER A 82 -3.02 -9.67 10.09
N GLU A 83 -3.61 -8.50 10.38
CA GLU A 83 -4.12 -7.61 9.34
C GLU A 83 -2.99 -7.01 8.49
N LEU A 84 -1.88 -6.64 9.12
CA LEU A 84 -0.69 -6.15 8.42
C LEU A 84 -0.15 -7.19 7.43
N GLU A 85 -0.13 -8.46 7.85
CA GLU A 85 0.28 -9.57 6.99
C GLU A 85 -0.71 -9.79 5.83
N ASP A 86 -2.02 -9.79 6.12
CA ASP A 86 -3.09 -9.88 5.13
C ASP A 86 -2.98 -8.77 4.07
N ILE A 87 -2.76 -7.53 4.50
CA ILE A 87 -2.58 -6.35 3.63
C ILE A 87 -1.32 -6.54 2.76
N SER A 88 -0.19 -6.83 3.40
CA SER A 88 1.11 -7.04 2.73
C SER A 88 1.00 -8.11 1.65
N GLN A 89 0.38 -9.25 1.95
CA GLN A 89 0.24 -10.35 1.00
C GLN A 89 -0.71 -9.99 -0.14
N SER A 90 -1.85 -9.35 0.15
CA SER A 90 -2.81 -8.92 -0.87
C SER A 90 -2.20 -7.93 -1.86
N LEU A 91 -1.49 -6.91 -1.36
CA LEU A 91 -0.84 -5.91 -2.19
C LEU A 91 0.30 -6.50 -3.03
N LYS A 92 1.06 -7.44 -2.46
CA LYS A 92 2.08 -8.20 -3.21
C LYS A 92 1.48 -8.98 -4.36
N GLU A 93 0.39 -9.70 -4.14
CA GLU A 93 -0.29 -10.46 -5.20
C GLU A 93 -0.80 -9.55 -6.31
N CYS A 94 -1.41 -8.43 -5.93
CA CYS A 94 -1.90 -7.39 -6.83
C CYS A 94 -0.79 -6.78 -7.71
N LEU A 95 0.29 -6.30 -7.09
CA LEU A 95 1.35 -5.55 -7.77
C LEU A 95 2.49 -6.42 -8.32
N ALA A 96 2.57 -7.69 -7.94
CA ALA A 96 3.46 -8.66 -8.61
C ALA A 96 2.97 -8.98 -10.03
N TYR A 97 1.65 -8.94 -10.25
CA TYR A 97 1.06 -9.25 -11.56
C TYR A 97 1.40 -8.20 -12.63
N GLU A 98 1.58 -6.94 -12.23
CA GLU A 98 1.99 -5.86 -13.15
C GLU A 98 3.47 -5.92 -13.53
N ALA A 99 4.34 -6.36 -12.61
CA ALA A 99 5.78 -6.48 -12.88
C ALA A 99 6.10 -7.54 -13.95
N CYS A 100 5.21 -8.51 -14.17
CA CYS A 100 5.37 -9.55 -15.18
C CYS A 100 4.85 -9.18 -16.58
N ARG A 101 4.20 -8.01 -16.73
CA ARG A 101 3.68 -7.50 -18.02
C ARG A 101 4.53 -6.39 -18.65
N ARG A 102 5.61 -5.97 -17.99
CA ARG A 102 6.56 -5.00 -18.54
C ARG A 102 7.70 -5.68 -19.28
#